data_AF-A0A7C0WQD0-F1
#
_entry.id   AF-A0A7C0WQD0-F1
#
_cell.length_a   1.000
_cell.length_b   1.000
_cell.length_c   1.000
_cell.angle_alpha   90.00
_cell.angle_beta   90.00
_cell.angle_gamma   90.00
#
_symmetry.space_group_name_H-M   'P 1'
#
loop_
_entity.id
_entity.type
_entity.pdbx_description
1 polymer ?
#
loop_
_entity_poly.entity_id
_entity_poly.type
_entity_poly.pdbx_seq_one_letter_code
_entity_poly.pdbx_strand_id
1 'polypeptide(L)'
;VGGNNLKQKMGAIGILTGGLSSRQKAYEYLLIYALAPLLSPELYGFPPDLSGESDLSDKSDQSDNSNPSDLPKTPGKKIAVGSKNPLKLRAVESVLENIFPGSEYTAVKAESGVSHTPLSNEETISGAGKRAEDARKITGADWGIGLEGGMVKIADSWFTCVWCIIRDGEKETLGGGVHFQLPDRVVRGILDDKKEMGTCMDELTGMTMSKQKMGAEGILTGGLIDRNTTFKIAVTYALAPRISEAYYIN
;
A
#
# COMPACT_ATOMS: atom_id res chain seq x y z
N VAL A 1 22.13 9.05 27.95
CA VAL A 1 22.81 8.10 27.04
C VAL A 1 21.74 7.15 26.50
N GLY A 2 21.23 7.36 25.28
CA GLY A 2 20.10 6.55 24.77
C GLY A 2 19.60 6.90 23.37
N GLY A 3 19.77 8.14 22.90
CA GLY A 3 19.26 8.58 21.60
C GLY A 3 19.99 8.01 20.36
N ASN A 4 21.28 7.68 20.47
CA ASN A 4 22.05 7.19 19.31
C ASN A 4 21.71 5.75 18.90
N ASN A 5 21.29 4.88 19.85
CA ASN A 5 20.95 3.50 19.54
C ASN A 5 19.60 3.35 18.80
N LEU A 6 18.64 4.24 19.07
CA LEU A 6 17.32 4.24 18.41
C LEU A 6 17.43 4.62 16.92
N LYS A 7 18.18 5.69 16.60
CA LYS A 7 18.45 6.07 15.21
C LYS A 7 19.17 4.96 14.42
N GLN A 8 20.09 4.24 15.08
CA GLN A 8 20.82 3.14 14.46
C GLN A 8 19.94 1.91 14.19
N LYS A 9 18.96 1.62 15.06
CA LYS A 9 17.98 0.53 14.88
C LYS A 9 16.93 0.82 13.80
N MET A 10 16.50 2.08 13.66
CA MET A 10 15.44 2.47 12.71
C MET A 10 15.91 2.53 11.25
N GLY A 11 17.19 2.85 11.03
CA GLY A 11 17.77 3.05 9.70
C GLY A 11 17.17 4.25 8.96
N ALA A 12 17.59 4.43 7.70
CA ALA A 12 17.14 5.56 6.86
C ALA A 12 15.61 5.60 6.71
N ILE A 13 14.96 4.44 6.56
CA ILE A 13 13.49 4.34 6.45
C ILE A 13 12.84 4.97 7.68
N GLY A 14 13.19 4.52 8.89
CA GLY A 14 12.54 5.06 10.08
C GLY A 14 12.88 6.52 10.36
N ILE A 15 14.07 6.99 9.98
CA ILE A 15 14.39 8.42 10.08
C ILE A 15 13.50 9.24 9.15
N LEU A 16 13.41 8.86 7.87
CA LEU A 16 12.70 9.64 6.85
C LEU A 16 11.17 9.54 7.00
N THR A 17 10.65 8.42 7.49
CA THR A 17 9.22 8.26 7.76
C THR A 17 8.83 8.75 9.14
N GLY A 18 9.73 9.42 9.88
CA GLY A 18 9.48 9.87 11.25
C GLY A 18 8.89 8.74 12.10
N GLY A 19 9.52 7.56 12.10
CA GLY A 19 9.11 6.41 12.92
C GLY A 19 7.87 5.62 12.51
N LEU A 20 7.12 6.03 11.48
CA LEU A 20 5.96 5.28 10.98
C LEU A 20 6.32 3.89 10.40
N SER A 21 7.58 3.72 9.99
CA SER A 21 8.14 2.46 9.51
C SER A 21 9.57 2.29 10.01
N SER A 22 10.16 1.12 9.76
CA SER A 22 11.54 0.81 10.07
C SER A 22 12.16 -0.03 8.96
N ARG A 23 13.49 -0.11 8.93
CA ARG A 23 14.17 -1.05 8.02
C ARG A 23 13.71 -2.48 8.23
N GLN A 24 13.60 -2.91 9.48
CA GLN A 24 13.17 -4.26 9.83
C GLN A 24 11.78 -4.56 9.26
N LYS A 25 10.81 -3.69 9.52
CA LYS A 25 9.43 -3.85 9.04
C LYS A 25 9.33 -3.88 7.52
N ALA A 26 10.09 -3.02 6.83
CA ALA A 26 10.15 -3.04 5.37
C ALA A 26 10.73 -4.37 4.83
N TYR A 27 11.73 -4.94 5.50
CA TYR A 27 12.31 -6.22 5.12
C TYR A 27 11.38 -7.40 5.42
N GLU A 28 10.67 -7.38 6.54
CA GLU A 28 9.65 -8.38 6.85
C GLU A 28 8.57 -8.41 5.76
N TYR A 29 8.07 -7.25 5.34
CA TYR A 29 7.11 -7.18 4.23
C TYR A 29 7.68 -7.71 2.91
N LEU A 30 8.92 -7.33 2.57
CA LEU A 30 9.58 -7.84 1.37
C LEU A 30 9.72 -9.36 1.40
N LEU A 31 10.11 -9.93 2.54
CA LEU A 31 10.25 -11.37 2.71
C LEU A 31 8.92 -12.07 2.57
N ILE A 32 7.86 -11.59 3.22
CA ILE A 32 6.52 -12.17 3.12
C ILE A 32 6.04 -12.16 1.66
N TYR A 33 6.19 -11.04 0.94
CA TYR A 33 5.82 -10.97 -0.48
C TYR A 33 6.67 -11.90 -1.36
N ALA A 34 7.97 -12.04 -1.06
CA ALA A 34 8.84 -12.96 -1.79
C ALA A 34 8.53 -14.44 -1.51
N LEU A 35 7.99 -14.75 -0.32
CA LEU A 35 7.61 -16.10 0.08
C LEU A 35 6.23 -16.53 -0.41
N ALA A 36 5.42 -15.63 -0.94
CA ALA A 36 4.07 -15.95 -1.39
C ALA A 36 3.97 -17.14 -2.38
N PRO A 37 4.88 -17.33 -3.36
CA PRO A 37 4.89 -18.54 -4.18
C PRO A 37 5.14 -19.84 -3.40
N LEU A 38 5.79 -19.77 -2.23
CA LEU A 38 6.01 -20.89 -1.32
C LEU A 38 4.88 -21.04 -0.28
N LEU A 39 4.19 -19.96 0.07
CA LEU A 39 3.05 -19.96 0.98
C LEU A 39 1.76 -20.44 0.30
N SER A 40 1.66 -20.28 -1.02
CA SER A 40 0.50 -20.71 -1.81
C SER A 40 0.92 -21.35 -3.14
N PRO A 41 1.72 -22.44 -3.09
CA PRO A 41 2.33 -23.05 -4.28
C PRO A 41 1.31 -23.46 -5.35
N GLU A 42 0.14 -23.92 -4.93
CA GLU A 42 -0.98 -24.30 -5.80
C GLU A 42 -1.50 -23.14 -6.65
N LEU A 43 -1.44 -21.90 -6.13
CA LEU A 43 -1.88 -20.70 -6.86
C LEU A 43 -0.87 -20.28 -7.93
N TYR A 44 0.39 -20.69 -7.79
CA TYR A 44 1.49 -20.42 -8.73
C TYR A 44 1.75 -21.59 -9.70
N GLY A 45 0.96 -22.65 -9.63
CA GLY A 45 1.10 -23.82 -10.51
C GLY A 45 2.23 -24.77 -10.12
N PHE A 46 2.74 -24.69 -8.89
CA PHE A 46 3.65 -25.71 -8.35
C PHE A 46 2.87 -26.98 -7.95
N PRO A 47 3.46 -28.18 -8.11
CA PRO A 47 2.85 -29.42 -7.64
C PRO A 47 2.70 -29.42 -6.11
N PRO A 48 1.69 -30.13 -5.56
CA PRO A 48 1.36 -30.09 -4.13
C PRO A 48 2.42 -30.72 -3.20
N ASP A 49 3.57 -31.18 -3.68
CA ASP A 49 4.59 -31.86 -2.84
C ASP A 49 5.47 -30.91 -2.01
N LEU A 50 5.30 -29.59 -2.17
CA LEU A 50 6.01 -28.56 -1.40
C LEU A 50 5.20 -27.95 -0.25
N SER A 51 3.93 -28.33 -0.07
CA SER A 51 3.12 -27.84 1.04
C SER A 51 3.50 -28.59 2.33
N GLY A 52 4.38 -28.02 3.14
CA GLY A 52 4.35 -28.31 4.57
C GLY A 52 3.02 -27.81 5.11
N GLU A 53 2.18 -28.69 5.66
CA GLU A 53 0.97 -28.27 6.38
C GLU A 53 1.38 -27.31 7.50
N SER A 54 1.13 -26.02 7.33
CA SER A 54 1.13 -25.08 8.44
C SER A 54 -0.30 -24.61 8.66
N ASP A 55 -0.93 -25.19 9.68
CA ASP A 55 -2.14 -24.66 10.28
C ASP A 55 -1.80 -23.29 10.90
N LEU A 56 -1.99 -22.23 10.10
CA LEU A 56 -1.89 -20.83 10.51
C LEU A 56 -3.30 -20.27 10.72
N SER A 57 -4.18 -21.05 11.36
CA SER A 57 -5.39 -20.48 11.96
C SER A 57 -5.02 -19.82 13.29
N ASP A 58 -5.50 -18.59 13.46
CA ASP A 58 -5.33 -17.73 14.65
C ASP A 58 -3.89 -17.30 15.02
N LYS A 59 -3.43 -16.23 14.36
CA LYS A 59 -2.59 -15.23 15.02
C LYS A 59 -3.20 -13.85 14.82
N SER A 60 -4.10 -13.50 15.74
CA SER A 60 -4.42 -12.10 15.99
C SER A 60 -3.13 -11.35 16.38
N ASP A 61 -2.96 -10.19 15.73
CA ASP A 61 -2.08 -9.07 16.04
C ASP A 61 -1.24 -9.23 17.33
N GLN A 62 0.05 -9.52 17.18
CA GLN A 62 1.03 -9.06 18.16
C GLN A 62 1.59 -7.74 17.67
N SER A 63 0.98 -6.67 18.18
CA SER A 63 1.47 -5.30 18.08
C SER A 63 2.92 -5.24 18.55
N ASP A 64 3.86 -4.96 17.63
CA ASP A 64 5.19 -4.51 18.01
C ASP A 64 5.08 -3.11 18.62
N ASN A 65 5.70 -2.97 19.79
CA ASN A 65 5.48 -1.91 20.77
C ASN A 65 6.32 -0.66 20.44
N SER A 66 6.39 -0.27 19.16
CA SER A 66 6.84 1.08 18.81
C SER A 66 5.67 2.03 19.05
N ASN A 67 5.56 2.52 20.28
CA ASN A 67 4.49 3.44 20.65
C ASN A 67 4.56 4.69 19.73
N PRO A 68 3.55 4.97 18.89
CA PRO A 68 3.54 6.17 18.02
C PRO A 68 3.47 7.49 18.81
N SER A 69 3.45 7.41 20.15
CA SER A 69 3.29 8.53 21.07
C SER A 69 4.38 9.58 21.00
N ASP A 70 5.57 9.23 20.48
CA ASP A 70 6.74 10.10 20.47
C ASP A 70 6.95 10.81 19.12
N LEU A 71 6.00 10.67 18.19
CA LEU A 71 6.06 11.33 16.89
C LEU A 71 5.74 12.82 17.03
N PRO A 72 6.39 13.70 16.25
CA PRO A 72 6.05 15.12 16.22
C PRO A 72 4.58 15.26 15.80
N LYS A 73 3.73 15.68 16.75
CA LYS A 73 2.32 15.93 16.47
C LYS A 73 2.17 17.33 15.89
N THR A 74 1.49 17.40 14.77
CA THR A 74 1.15 18.63 14.05
C THR A 74 -0.35 18.86 14.08
N PRO A 75 -0.84 20.12 13.95
CA PRO A 75 -2.27 20.38 13.90
C PRO A 75 -2.98 19.60 12.79
N GLY A 76 -4.22 19.18 13.07
CA GLY A 76 -5.07 18.46 12.13
C GLY A 76 -5.28 19.23 10.82
N LYS A 77 -5.54 18.48 9.75
CA LYS A 77 -5.75 18.99 8.39
C LYS A 77 -7.09 18.58 7.83
N LYS A 78 -7.61 19.34 6.88
CA LYS A 78 -8.69 18.88 5.99
C LYS A 78 -8.07 18.07 4.88
N ILE A 79 -8.46 16.80 4.79
CA ILE A 79 -7.87 15.83 3.86
C ILE A 79 -8.98 15.23 3.00
N ALA A 80 -8.81 15.30 1.68
CA ALA A 80 -9.68 14.65 0.73
C ALA A 80 -9.01 13.41 0.12
N VAL A 81 -9.67 12.27 0.20
CA VAL A 81 -9.18 11.00 -0.38
C VAL A 81 -9.94 10.73 -1.67
N GLY A 82 -9.24 10.64 -2.80
CA GLY A 82 -9.80 10.39 -4.14
C GLY A 82 -10.29 8.97 -4.39
N SER A 83 -10.93 8.35 -3.39
CA SER A 83 -11.61 7.07 -3.51
C SER A 83 -12.73 6.92 -2.48
N LYS A 84 -13.80 6.21 -2.86
CA LYS A 84 -14.82 5.70 -1.93
C LYS A 84 -14.51 4.31 -1.37
N ASN A 85 -13.37 3.72 -1.71
CA ASN A 85 -12.98 2.43 -1.17
C ASN A 85 -12.65 2.57 0.33
N PRO A 86 -13.37 1.87 1.23
CA PRO A 86 -13.19 2.01 2.67
C PRO A 86 -11.79 1.59 3.14
N LEU A 87 -11.10 0.67 2.44
CA LEU A 87 -9.73 0.28 2.79
C LEU A 87 -8.73 1.40 2.49
N LYS A 88 -8.90 2.11 1.36
CA LYS A 88 -8.03 3.25 1.01
C LYS A 88 -8.19 4.39 2.02
N LEU A 89 -9.44 4.72 2.37
CA LEU A 89 -9.74 5.74 3.38
C LEU A 89 -9.13 5.35 4.74
N ARG A 90 -9.41 4.14 5.21
CA ARG A 90 -8.95 3.66 6.52
C ARG A 90 -7.42 3.59 6.62
N ALA A 91 -6.73 3.24 5.53
CA ALA A 91 -5.28 3.26 5.47
C ALA A 91 -4.71 4.68 5.60
N VAL A 92 -5.29 5.65 4.90
CA VAL A 92 -4.93 7.07 5.01
C VAL A 92 -5.15 7.57 6.43
N GLU A 93 -6.34 7.39 6.99
CA GLU A 93 -6.68 7.79 8.36
C GLU A 93 -5.71 7.18 9.38
N SER A 94 -5.48 5.87 9.29
CA SER A 94 -4.61 5.16 10.23
C SER A 94 -3.17 5.71 10.23
N VAL A 95 -2.64 6.11 9.08
CA VAL A 95 -1.26 6.64 9.01
C VAL A 95 -1.22 8.09 9.44
N LEU A 96 -2.12 8.93 8.93
CA LEU A 96 -2.06 10.37 9.15
C LEU A 96 -2.47 10.76 10.57
N GLU A 97 -3.35 10.01 11.24
CA GLU A 97 -3.74 10.32 12.63
C GLU A 97 -2.57 10.23 13.62
N ASN A 98 -1.54 9.43 13.31
CA ASN A 98 -0.32 9.35 14.12
C ASN A 98 0.54 10.63 14.05
N ILE A 99 0.37 11.46 13.03
CA ILE A 99 1.19 12.67 12.78
C ILE A 99 0.35 13.96 12.87
N PHE A 100 -0.88 13.92 12.37
CA PHE A 100 -1.83 15.04 12.29
C PHE A 100 -3.11 14.67 13.05
N PRO A 101 -3.05 14.47 14.37
CA PRO A 101 -4.22 14.08 15.14
C PRO A 101 -5.34 15.12 15.02
N GLY A 102 -6.59 14.63 14.96
CA GLY A 102 -7.77 15.48 14.77
C GLY A 102 -7.96 16.01 13.35
N SER A 103 -7.38 15.33 12.35
CA SER A 103 -7.64 15.66 10.94
C SER A 103 -9.07 15.28 10.52
N GLU A 104 -9.63 16.02 9.58
CA GLU A 104 -10.94 15.76 8.98
C GLU A 104 -10.77 15.08 7.62
N TYR A 105 -11.46 13.96 7.40
CA TYR A 105 -11.32 13.16 6.18
C TYR A 105 -12.60 13.17 5.35
N THR A 106 -12.47 13.45 4.06
CA THR A 106 -13.57 13.40 3.09
C THR A 106 -13.25 12.44 1.95
N ALA A 107 -14.04 11.38 1.81
CA ALA A 107 -13.92 10.42 0.70
C ALA A 107 -14.65 10.94 -0.55
N VAL A 108 -13.92 11.08 -1.65
CA VAL A 108 -14.42 11.62 -2.92
C VAL A 108 -14.37 10.51 -3.98
N LYS A 109 -15.45 10.39 -4.76
CA LYS A 109 -15.39 9.58 -5.99
C LYS A 109 -14.63 10.41 -7.04
N ALA A 110 -13.38 10.05 -7.29
CA ALA A 110 -12.57 10.60 -8.37
C ALA A 110 -12.28 9.50 -9.39
N GLU A 111 -12.27 9.85 -10.68
CA GLU A 111 -11.86 8.95 -11.75
C GLU A 111 -10.34 9.03 -11.91
N SER A 112 -9.67 7.90 -12.14
CA SER A 112 -8.20 7.89 -12.31
C SER A 112 -7.77 8.41 -13.67
N GLY A 113 -8.63 8.35 -14.68
CA GLY A 113 -8.29 8.74 -16.06
C GLY A 113 -7.33 7.78 -16.77
N VAL A 114 -7.09 6.60 -16.19
CA VAL A 114 -6.26 5.51 -16.73
C VAL A 114 -7.03 4.20 -16.76
N SER A 115 -6.44 3.13 -17.30
CA SER A 115 -7.01 1.78 -17.28
C SER A 115 -7.46 1.33 -15.88
N HIS A 116 -8.48 0.47 -15.80
CA HIS A 116 -8.90 -0.18 -14.56
C HIS A 116 -7.77 -1.00 -13.90
N THR A 117 -6.84 -1.52 -14.72
CA THR A 117 -5.59 -2.14 -14.25
C THR A 117 -4.45 -1.50 -15.05
N PRO A 118 -3.84 -0.42 -14.54
CA PRO A 118 -2.67 0.20 -15.15
C PRO A 118 -1.52 -0.81 -15.29
N LEU A 119 -0.77 -0.74 -16.38
CA LEU A 119 0.29 -1.73 -16.71
C LEU A 119 1.70 -1.20 -16.53
N SER A 120 1.85 0.01 -15.99
CA SER A 120 3.15 0.58 -15.63
C SER A 120 3.09 1.43 -14.37
N ASN A 121 4.26 1.71 -13.79
CA ASN A 121 4.36 2.63 -12.66
C ASN A 121 3.92 4.04 -13.06
N GLU A 122 4.29 4.51 -14.24
CA GLU A 122 3.96 5.84 -14.76
C GLU A 122 2.44 6.02 -14.88
N GLU A 123 1.74 5.04 -15.44
CA GLU A 123 0.28 5.07 -15.56
C GLU A 123 -0.38 5.02 -14.18
N THR A 124 0.12 4.18 -13.28
CA THR A 124 -0.42 4.05 -11.91
C THR A 124 -0.22 5.34 -11.10
N ILE A 125 0.96 5.95 -11.18
CA ILE A 125 1.29 7.24 -10.55
C ILE A 125 0.40 8.34 -11.12
N SER A 126 0.24 8.39 -12.44
CA SER A 126 -0.65 9.35 -13.11
C SER A 126 -2.09 9.24 -12.61
N GLY A 127 -2.63 8.01 -12.54
CA GLY A 127 -3.96 7.75 -12.03
C GLY A 127 -4.14 8.16 -10.57
N ALA A 128 -3.16 7.86 -9.71
CA ALA A 128 -3.16 8.29 -8.31
C ALA A 128 -3.08 9.82 -8.20
N GLY A 129 -2.24 10.49 -8.99
CA GLY A 129 -2.09 11.94 -8.99
C GLY A 129 -3.36 12.66 -9.40
N LYS A 130 -4.04 12.16 -10.45
CA LYS A 130 -5.33 12.70 -10.89
C LYS A 130 -6.41 12.57 -9.81
N ARG A 131 -6.50 11.40 -9.14
CA ARG A 131 -7.41 11.21 -8.00
C ARG A 131 -7.13 12.20 -6.87
N ALA A 132 -5.87 12.42 -6.51
CA ALA A 132 -5.46 13.35 -5.47
C ALA A 132 -5.89 14.78 -5.80
N GLU A 133 -5.63 15.21 -7.03
CA GLU A 133 -5.98 16.56 -7.51
C GLU A 133 -7.48 16.80 -7.54
N ASP A 134 -8.24 15.87 -8.16
CA ASP A 134 -9.69 15.99 -8.28
C ASP A 134 -10.33 16.03 -6.89
N ALA A 135 -9.89 15.17 -5.95
CA ALA A 135 -10.39 15.17 -4.58
C ALA A 135 -10.17 16.50 -3.87
N ARG A 136 -8.98 17.09 -4.00
CA ARG A 136 -8.66 18.40 -3.41
C ARG A 136 -9.51 19.51 -4.03
N LYS A 137 -9.61 19.54 -5.36
CA LYS A 137 -10.39 20.55 -6.09
C LYS A 137 -11.88 20.49 -5.76
N ILE A 138 -12.45 19.30 -5.63
CA ILE A 138 -13.87 19.09 -5.32
C ILE A 138 -14.23 19.58 -3.91
N THR A 139 -13.32 19.41 -2.95
CA THR A 139 -13.61 19.65 -1.53
C THR A 139 -13.03 20.96 -0.99
N GLY A 140 -12.03 21.54 -1.66
CA GLY A 140 -11.23 22.63 -1.12
C GLY A 140 -10.37 22.23 0.09
N ALA A 141 -10.11 20.92 0.27
CA ALA A 141 -9.27 20.42 1.35
C ALA A 141 -7.83 20.94 1.27
N ASP A 142 -7.13 20.97 2.41
CA ASP A 142 -5.72 21.32 2.47
C ASP A 142 -4.91 20.34 1.62
N TRP A 143 -5.15 19.05 1.81
CA TRP A 143 -4.47 17.97 1.10
C TRP A 143 -5.45 17.11 0.31
N GLY A 144 -5.06 16.77 -0.92
CA GLY A 144 -5.64 15.69 -1.72
C GLY A 144 -4.75 14.47 -1.71
N ILE A 145 -5.33 13.30 -1.46
CA ILE A 145 -4.61 12.02 -1.43
C ILE A 145 -5.24 11.08 -2.45
N GLY A 146 -4.41 10.53 -3.33
CA GLY A 146 -4.81 9.54 -4.33
C GLY A 146 -4.00 8.27 -4.16
N LEU A 147 -4.68 7.14 -4.21
CA LEU A 147 -4.08 5.81 -4.14
C LEU A 147 -4.53 5.05 -5.38
N GLU A 148 -3.60 4.44 -6.11
CA GLU A 148 -3.92 3.57 -7.25
C GLU A 148 -3.07 2.30 -7.21
N GLY A 149 -3.72 1.18 -7.58
CA GLY A 149 -3.07 -0.11 -7.74
C GLY A 149 -3.05 -0.46 -9.22
N GLY A 150 -1.94 -1.04 -9.67
CA GLY A 150 -1.76 -1.53 -11.02
C GLY A 150 -0.87 -2.77 -11.02
N MET A 151 -0.29 -3.07 -12.17
CA MET A 151 0.75 -4.06 -12.32
C MET A 151 1.89 -3.51 -13.15
N VAL A 152 3.08 -4.05 -12.96
CA VAL A 152 4.29 -3.64 -13.66
C VAL A 152 5.11 -4.87 -14.01
N LYS A 153 5.69 -4.87 -15.21
CA LYS A 153 6.63 -5.91 -15.62
C LYS A 153 8.02 -5.58 -15.07
N ILE A 154 8.58 -6.47 -14.26
CA ILE A 154 9.93 -6.36 -13.71
C ILE A 154 10.69 -7.62 -14.13
N ALA A 155 11.79 -7.43 -14.87
CA ALA A 155 12.44 -8.51 -15.61
C ALA A 155 11.40 -9.27 -16.47
N ASP A 156 11.31 -10.58 -16.30
CA ASP A 156 10.41 -11.44 -17.08
C ASP A 156 9.08 -11.75 -16.37
N SER A 157 8.84 -11.17 -15.19
CA SER A 157 7.64 -11.44 -14.38
C SER A 157 6.80 -10.19 -14.17
N TRP A 158 5.52 -10.41 -13.90
CA TRP A 158 4.59 -9.34 -13.57
C TRP A 158 4.35 -9.26 -12.08
N PHE A 159 4.33 -8.04 -11.58
CA PHE A 159 4.13 -7.73 -10.18
C PHE A 159 2.94 -6.81 -10.03
N THR A 160 2.22 -6.89 -8.92
CA THR A 160 1.36 -5.77 -8.49
C THR A 160 2.22 -4.54 -8.23
N CYS A 161 1.64 -3.35 -8.33
CA CYS A 161 2.22 -2.14 -7.78
C CYS A 161 1.12 -1.29 -7.16
N VAL A 162 1.48 -0.55 -6.10
CA VAL A 162 0.59 0.42 -5.46
C VAL A 162 1.34 1.72 -5.25
N TRP A 163 0.69 2.82 -5.63
CA TRP A 163 1.22 4.17 -5.50
C TRP A 163 0.24 5.09 -4.76
N CYS A 164 0.79 5.92 -3.88
CA CYS A 164 0.12 6.99 -3.17
C CYS A 164 0.72 8.32 -3.59
N ILE A 165 -0.14 9.30 -3.88
CA ILE A 165 0.23 10.68 -4.18
C ILE A 165 -0.46 11.60 -3.18
N ILE A 166 0.29 12.55 -2.63
CA ILE A 166 -0.22 13.61 -1.74
C ILE A 166 0.06 14.96 -2.41
N ARG A 167 -1.00 15.74 -2.66
CA ARG A 167 -0.93 17.10 -3.23
C ARG A 167 -1.56 18.11 -2.28
N ASP A 168 -0.92 19.25 -2.08
CA ASP A 168 -1.51 20.41 -1.35
C ASP A 168 -1.84 21.59 -2.28
N GLY A 169 -1.47 21.50 -3.55
CA GLY A 169 -1.63 22.56 -4.55
C GLY A 169 -0.30 23.21 -4.97
N GLU A 170 0.75 23.05 -4.18
CA GLU A 170 2.09 23.59 -4.46
C GLU A 170 3.14 22.48 -4.58
N LYS A 171 3.10 21.53 -3.64
CA LYS A 171 4.00 20.39 -3.55
C LYS A 171 3.25 19.11 -3.85
N GLU A 172 3.94 18.20 -4.54
CA GLU A 172 3.54 16.80 -4.71
C GLU A 172 4.57 15.92 -4.02
N THR A 173 4.09 14.90 -3.30
CA THR A 173 4.94 13.82 -2.81
C THR A 173 4.31 12.49 -3.17
N LEU A 174 5.16 11.50 -3.42
CA LEU A 174 4.76 10.16 -3.82
C LEU A 174 5.49 9.10 -3.02
N GLY A 175 4.83 7.96 -2.86
CA GLY A 175 5.38 6.78 -2.24
C GLY A 175 4.59 5.56 -2.64
N GLY A 176 5.28 4.42 -2.70
CA GLY A 176 4.70 3.22 -3.31
C GLY A 176 5.79 2.23 -3.67
N GLY A 177 5.56 1.50 -4.76
CA GLY A 177 6.45 0.44 -5.19
C GLY A 177 6.37 -0.81 -4.30
N VAL A 178 5.20 -1.05 -3.70
CA VAL A 178 4.90 -2.31 -3.03
C VAL A 178 4.64 -3.34 -4.12
N HIS A 179 5.66 -4.13 -4.43
CA HIS A 179 5.64 -5.12 -5.49
C HIS A 179 5.51 -6.53 -4.94
N PHE A 180 4.66 -7.30 -5.58
CA PHE A 180 4.47 -8.70 -5.26
C PHE A 180 4.15 -9.48 -6.54
N GLN A 181 4.81 -10.61 -6.75
CA GLN A 181 4.76 -11.35 -8.02
C GLN A 181 3.40 -12.01 -8.22
N LEU A 182 2.77 -11.74 -9.36
CA LEU A 182 1.48 -12.32 -9.71
C LEU A 182 1.64 -13.72 -10.30
N PRO A 183 0.69 -14.64 -10.02
CA PRO A 183 0.60 -15.89 -10.77
C PRO A 183 0.33 -15.67 -12.26
N ASP A 184 0.98 -16.45 -13.12
CA ASP A 184 0.85 -16.33 -14.59
C ASP A 184 -0.59 -16.48 -15.09
N ARG A 185 -1.43 -17.24 -14.36
CA ARG A 185 -2.85 -17.39 -14.69
C ARG A 185 -3.62 -16.07 -14.51
N VAL A 186 -3.29 -15.31 -13.47
CA VAL A 186 -3.88 -13.99 -13.20
C VAL A 186 -3.43 -13.00 -14.27
N VAL A 187 -2.13 -13.00 -14.56
CA VAL A 187 -1.52 -12.15 -15.59
C VAL A 187 -2.18 -12.36 -16.95
N ARG A 188 -2.32 -13.61 -17.40
CA ARG A 188 -2.97 -13.94 -18.68
C ARG A 188 -4.42 -13.47 -18.72
N GLY A 189 -5.20 -13.69 -17.66
CA GLY A 189 -6.57 -13.19 -17.61
C GLY A 189 -6.69 -11.67 -17.74
N ILE A 190 -5.72 -10.91 -17.21
CA ILE A 190 -5.70 -9.45 -17.34
C ILE A 190 -5.24 -9.03 -18.74
N LEU A 191 -4.13 -9.60 -19.24
CA LEU A 191 -3.51 -9.14 -20.47
C LEU A 191 -4.26 -9.63 -21.72
N ASP A 192 -4.65 -10.89 -21.73
CA ASP A 192 -5.22 -11.56 -22.90
C ASP A 192 -6.74 -11.37 -22.93
N ASP A 193 -7.40 -11.62 -21.78
CA ASP A 193 -8.87 -11.59 -21.68
C ASP A 193 -9.43 -10.24 -21.20
N LYS A 194 -8.56 -9.26 -20.87
CA LYS A 194 -8.93 -7.93 -20.36
C LYS A 194 -9.83 -7.96 -19.11
N LYS A 195 -9.70 -9.00 -18.29
CA LYS A 195 -10.45 -9.13 -17.03
C LYS A 195 -9.86 -8.22 -15.96
N GLU A 196 -10.69 -7.84 -14.99
CA GLU A 196 -10.22 -7.17 -13.79
C GLU A 196 -9.42 -8.14 -12.90
N MET A 197 -8.39 -7.63 -12.22
CA MET A 197 -7.58 -8.38 -11.25
C MET A 197 -8.45 -9.16 -10.24
N GLY A 198 -9.51 -8.53 -9.71
CA GLY A 198 -10.42 -9.16 -8.76
C GLY A 198 -11.10 -10.40 -9.34
N THR A 199 -11.57 -10.32 -10.58
CA THR A 199 -12.18 -11.45 -11.30
C THR A 199 -11.17 -12.57 -11.54
N CYS A 200 -9.94 -12.23 -11.95
CA CYS A 200 -8.89 -13.22 -12.13
C CYS A 200 -8.54 -13.95 -10.82
N MET A 201 -8.50 -13.22 -9.70
CA MET A 201 -8.27 -13.80 -8.38
C MET A 201 -9.43 -14.69 -7.93
N ASP A 202 -10.67 -14.27 -8.20
CA ASP A 202 -11.86 -15.07 -7.91
C ASP A 202 -11.86 -16.39 -8.67
N GLU A 203 -11.53 -16.36 -9.96
CA GLU A 203 -11.41 -17.54 -10.81
C GLU A 203 -10.25 -18.45 -10.41
N LEU A 204 -9.13 -17.87 -9.96
CA LEU A 204 -7.97 -18.63 -9.50
C LEU A 204 -8.27 -19.39 -8.20
N THR A 205 -8.96 -18.75 -7.26
CA THR A 205 -9.17 -19.26 -5.90
C THR A 205 -10.50 -19.97 -5.68
N GLY A 206 -11.47 -19.77 -6.57
CA GLY A 206 -12.86 -20.19 -6.38
C GLY A 206 -13.60 -19.39 -5.29
N MET A 207 -13.00 -18.30 -4.80
CA MET A 207 -13.58 -17.43 -3.78
C MET A 207 -14.14 -16.17 -4.44
N THR A 208 -15.10 -15.48 -3.80
CA THR A 208 -15.53 -14.16 -4.27
C THR A 208 -14.89 -13.08 -3.40
N MET A 209 -14.13 -12.18 -4.00
CA MET A 209 -13.39 -11.10 -3.32
C MET A 209 -14.30 -10.18 -2.50
N SER A 210 -15.59 -10.08 -2.81
CA SER A 210 -16.57 -9.37 -1.98
C SER A 210 -16.75 -9.97 -0.58
N LYS A 211 -16.41 -11.25 -0.38
CA LYS A 211 -16.47 -11.96 0.90
C LYS A 211 -15.15 -11.89 1.68
N GLN A 212 -14.03 -11.51 1.05
CA GLN A 212 -12.72 -11.46 1.71
C GLN A 212 -12.15 -10.05 1.73
N LYS A 213 -12.07 -9.46 2.92
CA LYS A 213 -11.46 -8.14 3.18
C LYS A 213 -9.94 -8.07 2.88
N MET A 214 -9.34 -9.20 2.47
CA MET A 214 -7.89 -9.41 2.39
C MET A 214 -7.23 -8.87 1.13
N GLY A 215 -7.94 -8.84 -0.01
CA GLY A 215 -7.35 -8.50 -1.31
C GLY A 215 -6.45 -9.61 -1.89
N ALA A 216 -5.90 -9.37 -3.09
CA ALA A 216 -5.00 -10.33 -3.74
C ALA A 216 -3.75 -10.58 -2.87
N GLU A 217 -3.28 -9.53 -2.21
CA GLU A 217 -2.14 -9.55 -1.32
C GLU A 217 -2.36 -10.49 -0.13
N GLY A 218 -3.51 -10.40 0.54
CA GLY A 218 -3.78 -11.26 1.68
C GLY A 218 -4.11 -12.70 1.28
N ILE A 219 -4.68 -12.93 0.10
CA ILE A 219 -4.87 -14.30 -0.42
C ILE A 219 -3.52 -14.96 -0.69
N LEU A 220 -2.67 -14.30 -1.47
CA LEU A 220 -1.43 -14.90 -1.97
C LEU A 220 -0.32 -14.99 -0.92
N THR A 221 -0.44 -14.23 0.18
CA THR A 221 0.48 -14.30 1.33
C THR A 221 -0.05 -15.16 2.47
N GLY A 222 -1.13 -15.93 2.26
CA GLY A 222 -1.74 -16.74 3.32
C GLY A 222 -2.23 -15.91 4.53
N GLY A 223 -2.65 -14.67 4.28
CA GLY A 223 -3.17 -13.74 5.29
C GLY A 223 -2.10 -12.92 6.02
N LEU A 224 -0.81 -13.13 5.73
CA LEU A 224 0.28 -12.44 6.45
C LEU A 224 0.33 -10.93 6.17
N ILE A 225 -0.05 -10.49 4.97
CA ILE A 225 -0.20 -9.06 4.64
C ILE A 225 -1.50 -8.81 3.90
N ASP A 226 -2.37 -8.01 4.50
CA ASP A 226 -3.61 -7.59 3.87
C ASP A 226 -3.44 -6.33 2.99
N ARG A 227 -4.44 -6.10 2.15
CA ARG A 227 -4.45 -4.94 1.24
C ARG A 227 -4.46 -3.59 1.96
N ASN A 228 -5.04 -3.52 3.16
CA ASN A 228 -5.00 -2.31 3.98
C ASN A 228 -3.56 -1.97 4.40
N THR A 229 -2.78 -2.97 4.77
CA THR A 229 -1.35 -2.84 5.10
C THR A 229 -0.55 -2.36 3.89
N THR A 230 -0.79 -2.93 2.71
CA THR A 230 -0.19 -2.46 1.44
C THR A 230 -0.43 -0.96 1.22
N PHE A 231 -1.67 -0.48 1.41
CA PHE A 231 -1.98 0.94 1.28
C PHE A 231 -1.29 1.78 2.36
N LYS A 232 -1.25 1.32 3.62
CA LYS A 232 -0.54 2.03 4.70
C LYS A 232 0.95 2.23 4.38
N ILE A 233 1.61 1.24 3.76
CA ILE A 233 3.01 1.37 3.33
C ILE A 233 3.15 2.50 2.30
N ALA A 234 2.33 2.50 1.25
CA ALA A 234 2.38 3.53 0.22
C ALA A 234 2.12 4.94 0.78
N VAL A 235 1.12 5.09 1.66
CA VAL A 235 0.83 6.36 2.35
C VAL A 235 2.01 6.81 3.21
N THR A 236 2.60 5.88 3.99
CA THR A 236 3.74 6.17 4.85
C THR A 236 4.94 6.70 4.05
N TYR A 237 5.23 6.09 2.90
CA TYR A 237 6.34 6.53 2.05
C TYR A 237 6.03 7.85 1.33
N ALA A 238 4.77 8.07 0.91
CA ALA A 238 4.38 9.34 0.30
C ALA A 238 4.42 10.51 1.30
N LEU A 239 4.29 10.21 2.58
CA LEU A 239 4.34 11.18 3.66
C LEU A 239 5.78 11.55 4.07
N ALA A 240 6.77 10.67 3.84
CA ALA A 240 8.16 10.90 4.28
C ALA A 240 8.71 12.29 3.86
N PRO A 241 8.58 12.76 2.61
CA PRO A 241 9.10 14.08 2.23
C PRO A 241 8.29 15.27 2.77
N ARG A 242 7.14 15.02 3.43
CA ARG A 242 6.30 16.03 4.09
C ARG A 242 6.65 16.21 5.57
N ILE A 243 7.08 15.14 6.22
CA ILE A 243 7.35 15.14 7.68
C ILE A 243 8.85 15.23 7.99
N SER A 244 9.69 14.97 6.99
CA SER A 244 11.14 15.00 7.08
C SER A 244 11.73 16.05 6.15
N GLU A 245 11.05 17.19 5.95
CA GLU A 245 11.37 18.17 4.90
C GLU A 245 12.82 18.63 4.91
N ALA A 246 13.44 18.75 6.10
CA ALA A 246 14.84 19.13 6.26
C ALA A 246 15.84 18.24 5.48
N TYR A 247 15.46 17.00 5.14
CA TYR A 247 16.29 16.07 4.35
C TYR A 247 16.01 16.12 2.84
N TYR A 248 15.03 16.92 2.40
CA TYR A 248 14.57 17.01 1.00
C TYR A 248 14.71 18.43 0.43
N ILE A 249 15.45 19.31 1.11
CA ILE A 249 15.79 20.66 0.62
C ILE A 249 17.07 20.53 -0.23
N ASN A 250 17.04 21.06 -1.45
CA ASN A 250 18.22 21.25 -2.31
C ASN A 250 18.91 22.57 -1.99
#